data_AF-A0A1I7S8C3-F1
#
_entry.id   AF-A0A1I7S8C3-F1
#
_cell.length_a   1.000
_cell.length_b   1.000
_cell.length_c   1.000
_cell.angle_alpha   90.00
_cell.angle_beta   90.00
_cell.angle_gamma   90.00
#
_symmetry.space_group_name_H-M   'P 1'
#
loop_
_entity.id
_entity.type
_entity.pdbx_description
1 polymer ?
#
loop_
_entity_poly.entity_id
_entity_poly.type
_entity_poly.pdbx_seq_one_letter_code
_entity_poly.pdbx_strand_id
1 'polypeptide(L)'
;MDTNFLRSAKLLCPGFCGRVLVNASRSPNEYSECQACPWGTRALDSYDCRPCHNQLTSYDYSYLVFHAVTPLFVNTIFIRLYSKTIQNRSKRSRETPFFWQLLQILCALLESTLALLFSFLAFEPYGHLKLNGCRKGRISEWYPFLYNPIVDNGLVLKCSSEVVYPLYSLPFLIYIISLLNLIVFRSILHGIAQRCRRSISAAPFYAQLWTLPIMGLINGVMSGLLYYSFAHLTVFAALVSNAVHLATEGRKGILALLKTLLTSSERLLIVIVDIGIFGFGVFALYFQPPPTTWQAWLGFAVTLPLPLVFYCITVRLTEPSKPRIRR
;
A
#
# COMPACT_ATOMS: atom_id res chain seq x y z
N MET A 1 33.80 39.27 -15.93
CA MET A 1 32.78 38.22 -15.70
C MET A 1 33.04 37.13 -16.72
N ASP A 2 33.68 36.06 -16.27
CA ASP A 2 34.33 35.08 -17.15
C ASP A 2 33.32 34.24 -17.94
N THR A 3 33.44 34.32 -19.26
CA THR A 3 32.74 33.50 -20.26
C THR A 3 32.90 31.99 -20.04
N ASN A 4 33.88 31.57 -19.25
CA ASN A 4 34.10 30.18 -18.86
C ASN A 4 33.12 29.69 -17.77
N PHE A 5 32.65 30.55 -16.86
CA PHE A 5 31.67 30.15 -15.84
C PHE A 5 30.27 29.95 -16.45
N LEU A 6 29.91 30.79 -17.43
CA LEU A 6 28.68 30.64 -18.23
C LEU A 6 28.69 29.39 -19.13
N ARG A 7 29.87 28.89 -19.54
CA ARG A 7 30.00 27.65 -20.32
C ARG A 7 29.82 26.40 -19.47
N SER A 8 30.30 26.41 -18.22
CA SER A 8 30.02 25.34 -17.24
C SER A 8 28.58 25.34 -16.74
N ALA A 9 27.95 26.51 -16.60
CA ALA A 9 26.52 26.61 -16.31
C ALA A 9 25.62 26.14 -17.48
N LYS A 10 26.10 26.20 -18.73
CA LYS A 10 25.46 25.57 -19.90
C LYS A 10 25.59 24.04 -19.93
N LEU A 11 26.40 23.43 -19.06
CA LEU A 11 26.61 21.98 -19.07
C LEU A 11 25.51 21.21 -18.31
N LEU A 12 24.86 21.81 -17.32
CA LEU A 12 23.86 21.14 -16.46
C LEU A 12 22.46 21.63 -16.77
N CYS A 13 21.49 20.71 -16.83
CA CYS A 13 20.08 21.04 -16.94
C CYS A 13 19.52 21.44 -15.57
N PRO A 14 18.63 22.44 -15.50
CA PRO A 14 18.04 22.85 -14.25
C PRO A 14 16.97 21.86 -13.77
N GLY A 15 16.79 21.75 -12.46
CA GLY A 15 15.75 20.92 -11.84
C GLY A 15 15.93 19.42 -12.13
N PHE A 16 14.84 18.74 -12.48
CA PHE A 16 14.83 17.31 -12.81
C PHE A 16 14.93 17.02 -14.32
N CYS A 17 15.20 18.04 -15.14
CA CYS A 17 15.38 17.86 -16.58
C CYS A 17 16.73 17.24 -16.92
N GLY A 18 16.81 16.69 -18.14
CA GLY A 18 18.04 16.16 -18.70
C GLY A 18 18.02 16.25 -20.23
N ARG A 19 19.10 15.78 -20.85
CA ARG A 19 19.21 15.71 -22.31
C ARG A 19 19.01 14.28 -22.79
N VAL A 20 18.33 14.15 -23.91
CA VAL A 20 18.19 12.88 -24.64
C VAL A 20 19.24 12.85 -25.76
N LEU A 21 19.90 11.70 -25.94
CA LEU A 21 20.84 11.45 -27.02
C LEU A 21 20.08 11.33 -28.36
N VAL A 22 20.38 12.22 -29.31
CA VAL A 22 19.69 12.28 -30.62
C VAL A 22 20.42 11.41 -31.64
N ASN A 23 21.74 11.55 -31.75
CA ASN A 23 22.58 10.75 -32.66
C ASN A 23 23.77 10.15 -31.91
N ALA A 24 23.71 8.83 -31.66
CA ALA A 24 24.80 8.06 -31.08
C ALA A 24 25.95 7.75 -32.07
N SER A 25 25.70 7.91 -33.38
CA SER A 25 26.60 7.48 -34.45
C SER A 25 27.56 8.57 -34.96
N ARG A 26 27.43 9.80 -34.45
CA ARG A 26 28.28 10.95 -34.82
C ARG A 26 29.20 11.26 -33.65
N SER A 27 30.50 11.44 -33.90
CA SER A 27 31.46 11.92 -32.91
C SER A 27 31.69 13.42 -33.08
N PRO A 28 31.42 14.27 -32.08
CA PRO A 28 30.87 13.98 -30.74
C PRO A 28 29.36 13.67 -30.77
N ASN A 29 28.92 12.87 -29.79
CA ASN A 29 27.51 12.54 -29.56
C ASN A 29 26.63 13.80 -29.56
N GLU A 30 25.56 13.79 -30.34
CA GLU A 30 24.64 14.92 -30.44
C GLU A 30 23.52 14.76 -29.40
N TYR A 31 23.47 15.70 -28.44
CA TYR A 31 22.46 15.74 -27.39
C TYR A 31 21.40 16.80 -27.70
N SER A 32 20.16 16.54 -27.31
CA SER A 32 19.07 17.51 -27.35
C SER A 32 19.25 18.64 -26.33
N GLU A 33 18.45 19.69 -26.46
CA GLU A 33 18.30 20.70 -25.40
C GLU A 33 17.70 20.10 -24.12
N CYS A 34 17.82 20.82 -23.00
CA CYS A 34 17.27 20.37 -21.73
C CYS A 34 15.75 20.20 -21.82
N GLN A 35 15.27 18.99 -21.54
CA GLN A 35 13.85 18.65 -21.62
C GLN A 35 13.46 17.66 -20.53
N ALA A 36 12.16 17.37 -20.42
CA ALA A 36 11.66 16.31 -19.57
C ALA A 36 12.19 14.96 -20.04
N CYS A 37 12.72 14.15 -19.11
CA CYS A 37 13.14 12.80 -19.45
C CYS A 37 11.91 11.94 -19.82
N PRO A 38 12.02 11.08 -20.86
CA PRO A 38 10.95 10.17 -21.23
C PRO A 38 10.59 9.20 -20.09
N TRP A 39 9.39 8.64 -20.14
CA TRP A 39 8.91 7.69 -19.14
C TRP A 39 9.86 6.49 -19.00
N GLY A 40 10.08 6.03 -17.77
CA GLY A 40 11.06 4.97 -17.47
C GLY A 40 12.53 5.44 -17.45
N THR A 41 12.79 6.73 -17.64
CA THR A 41 14.14 7.30 -17.61
C THR A 41 14.26 8.43 -16.59
N ARG A 42 15.49 8.68 -16.12
CA ARG A 42 15.82 9.72 -15.15
C ARG A 42 17.08 10.47 -15.55
N ALA A 43 17.13 11.77 -15.25
CA ALA A 43 18.33 12.58 -15.42
C ALA A 43 19.41 12.15 -14.41
N LEU A 44 20.57 11.72 -14.91
CA LEU A 44 21.75 11.44 -14.09
C LEU A 44 22.57 12.72 -13.96
N ASP A 45 22.89 13.12 -12.72
CA ASP A 45 23.66 14.33 -12.40
C ASP A 45 23.18 15.59 -13.13
N SER A 46 21.87 15.68 -13.40
CA SER A 46 21.24 16.77 -14.15
C SER A 46 21.84 16.98 -15.56
N TYR A 47 22.35 15.92 -16.20
CA TYR A 47 23.00 15.99 -17.49
C TYR A 47 22.23 15.24 -18.58
N ASP A 48 22.21 13.89 -18.53
CA ASP A 48 21.60 13.02 -19.53
C ASP A 48 20.49 12.16 -18.94
N CYS A 49 19.44 11.91 -19.74
CA CYS A 49 18.36 11.00 -19.38
C CYS A 49 18.79 9.56 -19.64
N ARG A 50 18.80 8.73 -18.59
CA ARG A 50 19.15 7.31 -18.67
C ARG A 50 18.00 6.42 -18.22
N PRO A 51 17.81 5.24 -18.84
CA PRO A 51 16.82 4.27 -18.43
C PRO A 51 17.10 3.74 -17.03
N CYS A 52 16.03 3.50 -16.29
CA CYS A 52 16.11 3.02 -14.92
C CYS A 52 16.18 1.49 -14.90
N HIS A 53 17.40 0.95 -14.72
CA HIS A 53 17.67 -0.49 -14.65
C HIS A 53 17.94 -1.02 -13.24
N ASN A 54 17.77 -0.19 -12.20
CA ASN A 54 18.00 -0.65 -10.83
C ASN A 54 16.85 -1.54 -10.39
N GLN A 55 17.16 -2.66 -9.74
CA GLN A 55 16.12 -3.52 -9.18
C GLN A 55 15.42 -2.85 -8.01
N LEU A 56 14.10 -3.03 -7.93
CA LEU A 56 13.33 -2.58 -6.76
C LEU A 56 13.81 -3.30 -5.50
N THR A 57 13.88 -2.54 -4.41
CA THR A 57 14.24 -3.04 -3.08
C THR A 57 13.03 -3.71 -2.41
N SER A 58 13.26 -4.55 -1.39
CA SER A 58 12.16 -5.20 -0.67
C SER A 58 11.18 -4.20 -0.02
N TYR A 59 11.67 -3.00 0.34
CA TYR A 59 10.85 -1.88 0.81
C TYR A 59 9.88 -1.39 -0.27
N ASP A 60 10.36 -1.25 -1.51
CA ASP A 60 9.54 -0.82 -2.65
C ASP A 60 8.43 -1.83 -2.94
N TYR A 61 8.75 -3.13 -2.92
CA TYR A 61 7.73 -4.18 -3.05
C TYR A 61 6.72 -4.14 -1.91
N SER A 62 7.17 -3.90 -0.68
CA SER A 62 6.27 -3.76 0.47
C SER A 62 5.32 -2.59 0.28
N TYR A 63 5.80 -1.44 -0.19
CA TYR A 63 4.94 -0.30 -0.55
C TYR A 63 3.88 -0.66 -1.60
N LEU A 64 4.25 -1.40 -2.65
CA LEU A 64 3.30 -1.85 -3.67
C LEU A 64 2.27 -2.86 -3.14
N VAL A 65 2.70 -3.78 -2.28
CA VAL A 65 1.81 -4.70 -1.57
C VAL A 65 0.86 -3.94 -0.66
N PHE A 66 1.31 -2.89 0.02
CA PHE A 66 0.45 -2.01 0.83
C PHE A 66 -0.69 -1.41 -0.01
N HIS A 67 -0.41 -0.97 -1.24
CA HIS A 67 -1.44 -0.47 -2.16
C HIS A 67 -2.42 -1.56 -2.62
N ALA A 68 -2.01 -2.83 -2.72
CA ALA A 68 -2.92 -3.94 -3.04
C ALA A 68 -3.74 -4.43 -1.83
N VAL A 69 -3.14 -4.45 -0.63
CA VAL A 69 -3.78 -4.92 0.61
C VAL A 69 -4.77 -3.88 1.17
N THR A 70 -4.53 -2.59 0.97
CA THR A 70 -5.41 -1.54 1.51
C THR A 70 -6.85 -1.63 0.98
N PRO A 71 -7.10 -1.75 -0.35
CA PRO A 71 -8.43 -2.01 -0.89
C PRO A 71 -9.06 -3.30 -0.35
N LEU A 72 -8.29 -4.38 -0.23
CA LEU A 72 -8.75 -5.65 0.35
C LEU A 72 -9.26 -5.43 1.78
N PHE A 73 -8.45 -4.79 2.62
CA PHE A 73 -8.77 -4.54 4.02
C PHE A 73 -10.05 -3.70 4.15
N VAL A 74 -10.15 -2.58 3.42
CA VAL A 74 -11.34 -1.72 3.44
C VAL A 74 -12.59 -2.47 2.95
N ASN A 75 -12.48 -3.28 1.90
CA ASN A 75 -13.58 -4.10 1.40
C ASN A 75 -14.05 -5.13 2.44
N THR A 76 -13.12 -5.77 3.18
CA THR A 76 -13.49 -6.69 4.26
C THR A 76 -14.25 -5.98 5.40
N ILE A 77 -13.89 -4.73 5.71
CA ILE A 77 -14.64 -3.90 6.66
C ILE A 77 -16.05 -3.63 6.12
N PHE A 78 -16.20 -3.20 4.87
CA PHE A 78 -17.52 -2.96 4.28
C PHE A 78 -18.40 -4.21 4.29
N ILE A 79 -17.86 -5.38 3.90
CA ILE A 79 -18.60 -6.65 3.95
C ILE A 79 -19.13 -6.91 5.37
N ARG A 80 -18.30 -6.73 6.40
CA ARG A 80 -18.70 -6.95 7.79
C ARG A 80 -19.73 -5.92 8.28
N LEU A 81 -19.53 -4.63 8.01
CA LEU A 81 -20.43 -3.56 8.46
C LEU A 81 -21.82 -3.67 7.83
N TYR A 82 -21.89 -3.89 6.52
CA TYR A 82 -23.16 -4.02 5.81
C TYR A 82 -23.86 -5.34 6.12
N SER A 83 -23.10 -6.42 6.40
CA SER A 83 -23.71 -7.66 6.88
C SER A 83 -24.40 -7.48 8.24
N LYS A 84 -23.76 -6.81 9.20
CA LYS A 84 -24.36 -6.54 10.52
C LYS A 84 -25.60 -5.63 10.42
N THR A 85 -25.54 -4.64 9.53
CA THR A 85 -26.65 -3.70 9.30
C THR A 85 -27.90 -4.42 8.77
N ILE A 86 -27.73 -5.36 7.83
CA ILE A 86 -28.82 -6.16 7.30
C ILE A 86 -29.40 -7.08 8.37
N GLN A 87 -28.55 -7.74 9.16
CA GLN A 87 -28.99 -8.59 10.27
C GLN A 87 -29.86 -7.82 11.28
N ASN A 88 -29.47 -6.58 11.63
CA ASN A 88 -30.23 -5.77 12.59
C ASN A 88 -31.56 -5.23 12.06
N ARG A 89 -31.64 -4.86 10.77
CA ARG A 89 -32.90 -4.39 10.14
C ARG A 89 -33.87 -5.53 9.86
N SER A 90 -33.37 -6.75 9.76
CA SER A 90 -34.12 -7.91 9.33
C SER A 90 -34.37 -8.89 10.48
N LYS A 91 -35.40 -8.61 11.30
CA LYS A 91 -35.97 -9.65 12.19
C LYS A 91 -36.72 -10.76 11.43
N ARG A 92 -36.87 -10.66 10.10
CA ARG A 92 -37.77 -11.53 9.30
C ARG A 92 -37.23 -12.01 7.94
N SER A 93 -36.13 -11.48 7.42
CA SER A 93 -35.52 -11.90 6.15
C SER A 93 -34.26 -12.73 6.39
N ARG A 94 -34.28 -13.94 5.79
CA ARG A 94 -33.23 -14.96 5.70
C ARG A 94 -31.83 -14.42 5.95
N GLU A 95 -31.18 -14.94 6.99
CA GLU A 95 -29.74 -14.80 7.22
C GLU A 95 -28.99 -14.89 5.88
N THR A 96 -28.13 -13.93 5.56
CA THR A 96 -27.08 -14.15 4.57
C THR A 96 -26.17 -15.21 5.18
N PRO A 97 -26.17 -16.47 4.69
CA PRO A 97 -25.37 -17.51 5.31
C PRO A 97 -23.90 -17.11 5.25
N PHE A 98 -23.18 -17.37 6.33
CA PHE A 98 -21.74 -17.16 6.49
C PHE A 98 -20.93 -17.54 5.23
N PHE A 99 -21.37 -18.58 4.52
CA PHE A 99 -20.83 -18.99 3.22
C PHE A 99 -20.72 -17.86 2.18
N TRP A 100 -21.75 -17.03 1.98
CA TRP A 100 -21.69 -15.95 0.98
C TRP A 100 -20.80 -14.79 1.43
N GLN A 101 -20.71 -14.52 2.73
CA GLN A 101 -19.74 -13.55 3.25
C GLN A 101 -18.31 -14.02 2.99
N LEU A 102 -18.03 -15.30 3.25
CA LEU A 102 -16.74 -15.90 2.94
C LEU A 102 -16.42 -15.79 1.45
N LEU A 103 -17.39 -16.10 0.58
CA LEU A 103 -17.20 -15.99 -0.87
C LEU A 103 -16.94 -14.54 -1.32
N GLN A 104 -17.60 -13.55 -0.71
CA GLN A 104 -17.28 -12.13 -0.96
C GLN A 104 -15.85 -11.76 -0.53
N ILE A 105 -15.36 -12.28 0.60
CA ILE A 105 -13.98 -12.06 1.07
C ILE A 105 -12.99 -12.75 0.12
N LEU A 106 -13.28 -13.96 -0.33
CA LEU A 106 -12.45 -14.68 -1.30
C LEU A 106 -12.41 -13.94 -2.64
N CYS A 107 -13.53 -13.40 -3.13
CA CYS A 107 -13.53 -12.53 -4.30
C CYS A 107 -12.66 -11.28 -4.07
N ALA A 108 -12.78 -10.59 -2.94
CA ALA A 108 -11.94 -9.44 -2.62
C ALA A 108 -10.44 -9.77 -2.62
N LEU A 109 -10.08 -10.95 -2.09
CA LEU A 109 -8.71 -11.44 -2.09
C LEU A 109 -8.21 -11.68 -3.52
N LEU A 110 -9.00 -12.37 -4.34
CA LEU A 110 -8.68 -12.63 -5.76
C LEU A 110 -8.59 -11.33 -6.58
N GLU A 111 -9.51 -10.38 -6.36
CA GLU A 111 -9.51 -9.07 -7.01
C GLU A 111 -8.18 -8.34 -6.78
N SER A 112 -7.69 -8.37 -5.55
CA SER A 112 -6.50 -7.65 -5.10
C SER A 112 -5.20 -8.37 -5.49
N THR A 113 -5.16 -9.70 -5.40
CA THR A 113 -3.99 -10.49 -5.80
C THR A 113 -3.76 -10.44 -7.30
N LEU A 114 -4.82 -10.59 -8.10
CA LEU A 114 -4.75 -10.46 -9.55
C LEU A 114 -4.39 -9.04 -9.97
N ALA A 115 -4.91 -8.01 -9.27
CA ALA A 115 -4.54 -6.63 -9.56
C ALA A 115 -3.04 -6.37 -9.38
N LEU A 116 -2.44 -6.88 -8.29
CA LEU A 116 -1.01 -6.77 -8.06
C LEU A 116 -0.20 -7.53 -9.12
N LEU A 117 -0.56 -8.78 -9.39
CA LEU A 117 0.14 -9.62 -10.36
C LEU A 117 0.10 -9.02 -11.78
N PHE A 118 -1.08 -8.64 -12.27
CA PHE A 118 -1.21 -8.03 -13.59
C PHE A 118 -0.51 -6.68 -13.68
N SER A 119 -0.50 -5.89 -12.60
CA SER A 119 0.25 -4.63 -12.57
C SER A 119 1.75 -4.86 -12.71
N PHE A 120 2.30 -5.90 -12.07
CA PHE A 120 3.73 -6.22 -12.19
C PHE A 120 4.08 -6.70 -13.59
N LEU A 121 3.23 -7.52 -14.20
CA LEU A 121 3.42 -8.03 -15.56
C LEU A 121 3.33 -6.94 -16.64
N ALA A 122 2.64 -5.83 -16.35
CA ALA A 122 2.41 -4.72 -17.27
C ALA A 122 3.56 -3.70 -17.33
N PHE A 123 4.50 -3.74 -16.39
CA PHE A 123 5.64 -2.82 -16.34
C PHE A 123 6.94 -3.50 -16.80
N GLU A 124 7.93 -2.70 -17.19
CA GLU A 124 9.22 -3.24 -17.61
C GLU A 124 9.98 -3.86 -16.42
N PRO A 125 10.57 -5.07 -16.59
CA PRO A 125 10.51 -5.97 -17.75
C PRO A 125 9.17 -6.70 -17.89
N TYR A 126 8.53 -6.53 -19.05
CA TYR A 126 7.21 -7.08 -19.33
C TYR A 126 7.17 -8.60 -19.12
N GLY A 127 6.13 -9.08 -18.45
CA GLY A 127 5.94 -10.52 -18.20
C GLY A 127 6.79 -11.11 -17.06
N HIS A 128 7.60 -10.32 -16.37
CA HIS A 128 8.38 -10.77 -15.21
C HIS A 128 7.88 -10.11 -13.92
N LEU A 129 8.00 -10.83 -12.79
CA LEU A 129 7.63 -10.30 -11.47
C LEU A 129 8.71 -9.41 -10.83
N LYS A 130 9.89 -9.35 -11.45
CA LYS A 130 10.98 -8.47 -11.01
C LYS A 130 10.85 -7.15 -11.73
N LEU A 131 10.63 -6.07 -10.99
CA LEU A 131 10.50 -4.72 -11.52
C LEU A 131 11.83 -3.97 -11.49
N ASN A 132 12.05 -3.17 -12.53
CA ASN A 132 13.12 -2.18 -12.59
C ASN A 132 12.57 -0.80 -12.18
N GLY A 133 13.42 0.02 -11.57
CA GLY A 133 13.04 1.34 -11.08
C GLY A 133 14.22 2.28 -10.90
N CYS A 134 13.91 3.54 -10.63
CA CYS A 134 14.90 4.59 -10.44
C CYS A 134 15.35 4.65 -8.98
N ARG A 135 16.57 5.17 -8.74
CA ARG A 135 17.02 5.48 -7.38
C ARG A 135 16.16 6.62 -6.82
N LYS A 136 15.62 6.42 -5.63
CA LYS A 136 14.87 7.42 -4.87
C LYS A 136 15.77 8.04 -3.81
N GLY A 137 15.63 9.35 -3.61
CA GLY A 137 16.41 10.10 -2.62
C GLY A 137 15.52 10.93 -1.71
N ARG A 138 15.04 12.07 -2.25
CA ARG A 138 14.34 13.10 -1.48
C ARG A 138 12.84 13.07 -1.76
N ILE A 139 12.05 13.57 -0.80
CA ILE A 139 10.60 13.71 -0.98
C ILE A 139 10.21 14.64 -2.14
N SER A 140 11.07 15.62 -2.48
CA SER A 140 10.87 16.50 -3.63
C SER A 140 10.78 15.75 -4.98
N GLU A 141 11.40 14.58 -5.08
CA GLU A 141 11.39 13.74 -6.29
C GLU A 141 10.01 13.12 -6.56
N TRP A 142 9.14 13.05 -5.56
CA TRP A 142 7.76 12.59 -5.71
C TRP A 142 6.83 13.69 -6.27
N TYR A 143 7.28 14.94 -6.23
CA TYR A 143 6.50 16.11 -6.61
C TYR A 143 7.25 17.02 -7.60
N PRO A 144 7.83 16.48 -8.69
CA PRO A 144 8.68 17.27 -9.60
C PRO A 144 7.95 18.46 -10.21
N PHE A 145 6.62 18.37 -10.35
CA PHE A 145 5.77 19.47 -10.80
C PHE A 145 5.92 20.75 -9.94
N LEU A 146 6.12 20.61 -8.63
CA LEU A 146 6.29 21.74 -7.71
C LEU A 146 7.68 22.39 -7.79
N TYR A 147 8.63 21.72 -8.44
CA TYR A 147 10.04 22.12 -8.52
C TYR A 147 10.47 22.38 -9.98
N ASN A 148 9.54 22.77 -10.84
CA ASN A 148 9.87 23.15 -12.21
C ASN A 148 10.75 24.42 -12.22
N PRO A 149 11.91 24.39 -12.89
CA PRO A 149 12.81 25.54 -12.93
C PRO A 149 12.29 26.63 -13.87
N ILE A 150 12.62 27.88 -13.54
CA ILE A 150 12.39 29.06 -14.36
C ILE A 150 13.72 29.46 -15.00
N VAL A 151 13.76 29.52 -16.32
CA VAL A 151 14.95 29.83 -17.14
C VAL A 151 14.67 31.13 -17.92
N ASP A 152 15.71 31.90 -18.21
CA ASP A 152 15.74 33.06 -19.12
C ASP A 152 14.44 33.90 -19.16
N ASN A 153 14.30 34.84 -18.22
CA ASN A 153 13.22 35.84 -18.16
C ASN A 153 11.78 35.27 -18.08
N GLY A 154 11.60 34.11 -17.45
CA GLY A 154 10.27 33.61 -17.06
C GLY A 154 9.80 32.37 -17.82
N LEU A 155 10.64 31.78 -18.68
CA LEU A 155 10.32 30.51 -19.35
C LEU A 155 10.37 29.37 -18.33
N VAL A 156 9.23 28.72 -18.09
CA VAL A 156 9.15 27.56 -17.18
C VAL A 156 9.43 26.28 -17.96
N LEU A 157 10.53 25.61 -17.64
CA LEU A 157 10.86 24.31 -18.22
C LEU A 157 10.04 23.23 -17.49
N LYS A 158 9.17 22.52 -18.20
CA LYS A 158 8.30 21.50 -17.60
C LYS A 158 9.06 20.18 -17.43
N CYS A 159 9.73 20.01 -16.30
CA CYS A 159 10.50 18.80 -15.96
C CYS A 159 9.67 17.77 -15.18
N SER A 160 8.34 17.74 -15.38
CA SER A 160 7.39 17.01 -14.54
C SER A 160 7.21 15.55 -15.00
N SER A 161 8.30 14.82 -15.20
CA SER A 161 8.25 13.38 -15.51
C SER A 161 8.26 12.52 -14.22
N GLU A 162 8.02 11.22 -14.35
CA GLU A 162 8.03 10.29 -13.22
C GLU A 162 9.47 10.00 -12.75
N VAL A 163 10.00 10.87 -11.88
CA VAL A 163 11.38 10.78 -11.36
C VAL A 163 11.61 9.55 -10.47
N VAL A 164 10.55 9.04 -9.82
CA VAL A 164 10.54 7.88 -8.93
C VAL A 164 9.89 6.64 -9.58
N TYR A 165 10.11 6.47 -10.89
CA TYR A 165 9.53 5.36 -11.65
C TYR A 165 9.89 3.98 -11.05
N PRO A 166 8.95 3.02 -10.99
CA PRO A 166 7.53 3.08 -11.34
C PRO A 166 6.61 3.35 -10.11
N LEU A 167 7.17 3.81 -8.99
CA LEU A 167 6.49 3.79 -7.69
C LEU A 167 5.35 4.81 -7.58
N TYR A 168 5.33 5.82 -8.44
CA TYR A 168 4.23 6.78 -8.48
C TYR A 168 3.08 6.28 -9.34
N SER A 169 3.36 5.76 -10.53
CA SER A 169 2.35 5.32 -11.50
C SER A 169 1.76 3.94 -11.21
N LEU A 170 2.56 3.00 -10.71
CA LEU A 170 2.14 1.61 -10.50
C LEU A 170 0.96 1.46 -9.51
N PRO A 171 0.87 2.20 -8.39
CA PRO A 171 -0.32 2.15 -7.52
C PRO A 171 -1.63 2.50 -8.25
N PHE A 172 -1.60 3.45 -9.20
CA PHE A 172 -2.79 3.76 -9.99
C PHE A 172 -3.21 2.59 -10.86
N LEU A 173 -2.25 1.89 -11.46
CA LEU A 173 -2.54 0.69 -12.25
C LEU A 173 -3.15 -0.41 -11.37
N ILE A 174 -2.61 -0.63 -10.16
CA ILE A 174 -3.19 -1.56 -9.18
C ILE A 174 -4.65 -1.22 -8.90
N TYR A 175 -4.98 0.05 -8.68
CA TYR A 175 -6.35 0.47 -8.43
C TYR A 175 -7.28 0.32 -9.64
N ILE A 176 -6.80 0.62 -10.85
CA ILE A 176 -7.57 0.45 -12.09
C ILE A 176 -7.86 -1.05 -12.33
N ILE A 177 -6.85 -1.91 -12.22
CA ILE A 177 -7.06 -3.35 -12.41
C ILE A 177 -7.92 -3.92 -11.28
N SER A 178 -7.76 -3.44 -10.04
CA SER A 178 -8.63 -3.80 -8.92
C SER A 178 -10.09 -3.41 -9.19
N LEU A 179 -10.34 -2.24 -9.78
CA LEU A 179 -11.67 -1.79 -10.18
C LEU A 179 -12.28 -2.69 -11.27
N LEU A 180 -11.51 -3.04 -12.29
CA LEU A 180 -11.95 -3.95 -13.34
C LEU A 180 -12.28 -5.34 -12.78
N ASN A 181 -11.38 -5.87 -11.95
CA ASN A 181 -11.58 -7.15 -11.26
C ASN A 181 -12.81 -7.12 -10.34
N LEU A 182 -13.04 -6.02 -9.61
CA LEU A 182 -14.22 -5.82 -8.77
C LEU A 182 -15.49 -5.93 -9.61
N ILE A 183 -15.56 -5.23 -10.75
CA ILE A 183 -16.73 -5.26 -11.64
C ILE A 183 -16.94 -6.69 -12.16
N VAL A 184 -15.90 -7.39 -12.59
CA VAL A 184 -16.01 -8.75 -13.14
C VAL A 184 -16.41 -9.75 -12.06
N PHE A 185 -15.61 -9.92 -11.01
CA PHE A 185 -15.81 -10.98 -10.01
C PHE A 185 -17.08 -10.76 -9.19
N ARG A 186 -17.40 -9.53 -8.80
CA ARG A 186 -18.63 -9.26 -8.03
C ARG A 186 -19.87 -9.41 -8.87
N SER A 187 -19.85 -9.00 -10.14
CA SER A 187 -21.01 -9.21 -11.02
C SER A 187 -21.29 -10.69 -11.22
N ILE A 188 -20.24 -11.51 -11.42
CA ILE A 188 -20.37 -12.98 -11.49
C ILE A 188 -20.97 -13.53 -10.19
N LEU A 189 -20.44 -13.12 -9.03
CA LEU A 189 -20.93 -13.59 -7.73
C LEU A 189 -22.41 -13.23 -7.51
N HIS A 190 -22.80 -11.99 -7.81
CA HIS A 190 -24.19 -11.54 -7.68
C HIS A 190 -25.12 -12.26 -8.68
N GLY A 191 -24.65 -12.51 -9.91
CA GLY A 191 -25.39 -13.30 -10.90
C GLY A 191 -25.61 -14.75 -10.46
N ILE A 192 -24.58 -15.41 -9.90
CA ILE A 192 -24.70 -16.76 -9.33
C ILE A 192 -25.68 -16.75 -8.16
N ALA A 193 -25.58 -15.79 -7.24
CA ALA A 193 -26.46 -15.69 -6.09
C ALA A 193 -27.93 -15.50 -6.49
N GLN A 194 -28.19 -14.65 -7.48
CA GLN A 194 -29.53 -14.45 -8.04
C GLN A 194 -30.08 -15.73 -8.66
N ARG A 195 -29.25 -16.49 -9.40
CA ARG A 195 -29.62 -17.80 -9.96
C ARG A 195 -29.94 -18.83 -8.87
N CYS A 196 -29.24 -18.79 -7.75
CA CYS A 196 -29.52 -19.59 -6.56
C CYS A 196 -30.69 -19.09 -5.70
N ARG A 197 -31.45 -18.07 -6.15
CA ARG A 197 -32.55 -17.41 -5.41
C ARG A 197 -32.10 -16.88 -4.04
N ARG A 198 -30.84 -16.43 -3.94
CA ARG A 198 -30.27 -15.80 -2.74
C ARG A 198 -30.07 -14.31 -2.99
N SER A 199 -30.34 -13.51 -1.96
CA SER A 199 -30.08 -12.07 -1.98
C SER A 199 -28.80 -11.79 -1.20
N ILE A 200 -27.81 -11.22 -1.88
CA ILE A 200 -26.56 -10.73 -1.29
C ILE A 200 -26.62 -9.21 -1.29
N SER A 201 -26.16 -8.58 -0.22
CA SER A 201 -26.04 -7.12 -0.15
C SER A 201 -25.14 -6.60 -1.26
N ALA A 202 -25.66 -5.70 -2.10
CA ALA A 202 -24.86 -4.96 -3.07
C ALA A 202 -24.14 -3.76 -2.43
N ALA A 203 -24.42 -3.42 -1.17
CA ALA A 203 -23.82 -2.25 -0.53
C ALA A 203 -22.28 -2.27 -0.46
N PRO A 204 -21.60 -3.40 -0.13
CA PRO A 204 -20.13 -3.46 -0.17
C PRO A 204 -19.55 -3.23 -1.57
N PHE A 205 -20.27 -3.68 -2.61
CA PHE A 205 -19.86 -3.47 -4.00
C PHE A 205 -19.84 -1.98 -4.36
N TYR A 206 -20.92 -1.26 -4.07
CA TYR A 206 -20.98 0.18 -4.33
C TYR A 206 -20.01 0.97 -3.43
N ALA A 207 -19.86 0.60 -2.17
CA ALA A 207 -18.91 1.25 -1.27
C ALA A 207 -17.47 1.13 -1.81
N GLN A 208 -17.07 -0.05 -2.27
CA GLN A 208 -15.74 -0.25 -2.85
C GLN A 208 -15.54 0.50 -4.17
N LEU A 209 -16.58 0.54 -5.03
CA LEU A 209 -16.56 1.26 -6.31
C LEU A 209 -16.20 2.73 -6.14
N TRP A 210 -16.74 3.39 -5.11
CA TRP A 210 -16.43 4.79 -4.78
C TRP A 210 -15.09 4.95 -4.06
N THR A 211 -14.69 3.96 -3.26
CA THR A 211 -13.48 4.04 -2.45
C THR A 211 -12.20 3.94 -3.29
N LEU A 212 -12.17 3.11 -4.34
CA LEU A 212 -10.98 2.93 -5.18
C LEU A 212 -10.49 4.25 -5.84
N PRO A 213 -11.36 5.06 -6.48
CA PRO A 213 -10.97 6.38 -6.99
C PRO A 213 -10.45 7.33 -5.90
N ILE A 214 -11.06 7.31 -4.71
CA ILE A 214 -10.62 8.14 -3.57
C ILE A 214 -9.21 7.72 -3.13
N MET A 215 -8.92 6.43 -3.04
CA MET A 215 -7.57 5.92 -2.76
C MET A 215 -6.56 6.35 -3.84
N GLY A 216 -6.97 6.34 -5.11
CA GLY A 216 -6.17 6.88 -6.21
C GLY A 216 -5.85 8.36 -6.04
N LEU A 217 -6.84 9.19 -5.67
CA LEU A 217 -6.64 10.61 -5.41
C LEU A 217 -5.71 10.85 -4.21
N ILE A 218 -5.89 10.10 -3.12
CA ILE A 218 -4.99 10.15 -1.96
C ILE A 218 -3.57 9.78 -2.38
N ASN A 219 -3.38 8.72 -3.18
CA ASN A 219 -2.06 8.38 -3.72
C ASN A 219 -1.49 9.52 -4.57
N GLY A 220 -2.25 10.10 -5.50
CA GLY A 220 -1.75 11.17 -6.36
C GLY A 220 -1.28 12.41 -5.60
N VAL A 221 -1.96 12.78 -4.52
CA VAL A 221 -1.57 13.93 -3.70
C VAL A 221 -0.50 13.57 -2.67
N MET A 222 -0.58 12.39 -2.06
CA MET A 222 0.23 12.03 -0.89
C MET A 222 1.27 10.93 -1.17
N SER A 223 1.55 10.57 -2.42
CA SER A 223 2.39 9.41 -2.79
C SER A 223 3.73 9.39 -2.06
N GLY A 224 4.47 10.51 -2.08
CA GLY A 224 5.74 10.62 -1.37
C GLY A 224 5.60 10.46 0.14
N LEU A 225 4.59 11.10 0.73
CA LEU A 225 4.33 10.98 2.16
C LEU A 225 3.92 9.54 2.54
N LEU A 226 3.08 8.88 1.74
CA LEU A 226 2.69 7.49 1.91
C LEU A 226 3.91 6.57 1.81
N TYR A 227 4.77 6.76 0.83
CA TYR A 227 5.97 5.94 0.67
C TYR A 227 6.88 5.97 1.90
N TYR A 228 7.10 7.13 2.52
CA TYR A 228 7.92 7.21 3.74
C TYR A 228 7.18 6.83 5.02
N SER A 229 5.85 6.87 5.04
CA SER A 229 5.05 6.65 6.26
C SER A 229 4.28 5.32 6.32
N PHE A 230 4.07 4.60 5.21
CA PHE A 230 3.14 3.46 5.17
C PHE A 230 3.46 2.41 6.22
N ALA A 231 4.74 2.11 6.44
CA ALA A 231 5.16 1.10 7.40
C ALA A 231 4.88 1.53 8.85
N HIS A 232 4.99 2.83 9.15
CA HIS A 232 4.58 3.38 10.44
C HIS A 232 3.05 3.38 10.59
N LEU A 233 2.33 3.74 9.51
CA LEU A 233 0.87 3.73 9.47
C LEU A 233 0.30 2.33 9.70
N THR A 234 0.90 1.29 9.12
CA THR A 234 0.45 -0.10 9.30
C THR A 234 0.71 -0.61 10.70
N VAL A 235 1.88 -0.34 11.29
CA VAL A 235 2.16 -0.67 12.70
C VAL A 235 1.18 0.04 13.61
N PHE A 236 0.97 1.34 13.43
CA PHE A 236 0.05 2.13 14.24
C PHE A 236 -1.39 1.62 14.12
N ALA A 237 -1.87 1.36 12.89
CA ALA A 237 -3.20 0.82 12.64
C ALA A 237 -3.40 -0.54 13.31
N ALA A 238 -2.39 -1.43 13.26
CA ALA A 238 -2.46 -2.73 13.93
C ALA A 238 -2.51 -2.59 15.46
N LEU A 239 -1.73 -1.67 16.04
CA LEU A 239 -1.77 -1.40 17.48
C LEU A 239 -3.13 -0.87 17.93
N VAL A 240 -3.71 0.08 17.18
CA VAL A 240 -5.04 0.64 17.47
C VAL A 240 -6.12 -0.43 17.31
N SER A 241 -6.08 -1.21 16.21
CA SER A 241 -7.04 -2.31 15.96
C SER A 241 -7.02 -3.32 17.10
N ASN A 242 -5.83 -3.75 17.50
CA ASN A 242 -5.63 -4.71 18.59
C ASN A 242 -6.14 -4.14 19.94
N ALA A 243 -5.81 -2.89 20.25
CA ALA A 243 -6.28 -2.22 21.46
C ALA A 243 -7.82 -2.11 21.51
N VAL A 244 -8.45 -1.73 20.39
CA VAL A 244 -9.92 -1.65 20.28
C VAL A 244 -10.54 -3.04 20.42
N HIS A 245 -10.01 -4.05 19.72
CA HIS A 245 -10.50 -5.42 19.79
C HIS A 245 -10.48 -5.95 21.24
N LEU A 246 -9.35 -5.79 21.92
CA LEU A 246 -9.21 -6.25 23.29
C LEU A 246 -10.01 -5.42 24.31
N ALA A 247 -10.20 -4.12 24.07
CA ALA A 247 -11.09 -3.29 24.89
C ALA A 247 -12.55 -3.75 24.81
N THR A 248 -13.01 -4.19 23.63
CA THR A 248 -14.39 -4.69 23.44
C THR A 248 -14.67 -6.02 24.14
N GLU A 249 -13.64 -6.84 24.40
CA GLU A 249 -13.79 -8.14 25.08
C GLU A 249 -14.09 -8.02 26.59
N GLY A 250 -13.89 -6.82 27.14
CA GLY A 250 -14.16 -6.53 28.54
C GLY A 250 -13.21 -7.25 29.51
N ARG A 251 -13.59 -7.23 30.79
CA ARG A 251 -12.72 -7.66 31.89
C ARG A 251 -12.75 -9.18 32.04
N LYS A 252 -11.76 -9.87 31.45
CA LYS A 252 -11.54 -11.31 31.61
C LYS A 252 -10.12 -11.55 32.14
N GLY A 253 -9.95 -12.55 33.00
CA GLY A 253 -8.60 -12.98 33.40
C GLY A 253 -7.80 -13.48 32.20
N ILE A 254 -6.46 -13.36 32.23
CA ILE A 254 -5.56 -13.66 31.10
C ILE A 254 -5.83 -15.03 30.47
N LEU A 255 -5.95 -16.09 31.28
CA LEU A 255 -6.23 -17.45 30.81
C LEU A 255 -7.62 -17.58 30.16
N ALA A 256 -8.62 -16.88 30.72
CA ALA A 256 -9.98 -16.87 30.16
C ALA A 256 -10.04 -16.09 28.85
N LEU A 257 -9.26 -14.99 28.74
CA LEU A 257 -9.13 -14.20 27.51
C LEU A 257 -8.49 -15.03 26.40
N LEU A 258 -7.33 -15.65 26.65
CA LEU A 258 -6.65 -16.52 25.69
C LEU A 258 -7.54 -17.68 25.23
N LYS A 259 -8.21 -18.37 26.15
CA LYS A 259 -9.14 -19.44 25.80
C LYS A 259 -10.27 -18.92 24.89
N THR A 260 -10.81 -17.74 25.19
CA THR A 260 -11.87 -17.13 24.37
C THR A 260 -11.39 -16.76 22.97
N LEU A 261 -10.19 -16.20 22.86
CA LEU A 261 -9.58 -15.83 21.57
C LEU A 261 -9.30 -17.07 20.70
N LEU A 262 -8.81 -18.16 21.30
CA LEU A 262 -8.53 -19.40 20.55
C LEU A 262 -9.78 -20.22 20.20
N THR A 263 -10.84 -20.15 21.01
CA THR A 263 -12.03 -20.99 20.79
C THR A 263 -12.97 -20.40 19.74
N SER A 264 -12.98 -19.07 19.55
CA SER A 264 -13.87 -18.41 18.58
C SER A 264 -13.14 -18.14 17.26
N SER A 265 -13.59 -18.78 16.18
CA SER A 265 -13.00 -18.66 14.84
C SER A 265 -12.99 -17.22 14.30
N GLU A 266 -14.04 -16.43 14.56
CA GLU A 266 -14.10 -15.03 14.16
C GLU A 266 -13.05 -14.17 14.87
N ARG A 267 -12.85 -14.41 16.18
CA ARG A 267 -11.91 -13.65 17.01
C ARG A 267 -10.47 -14.02 16.69
N LEU A 268 -10.21 -15.32 16.53
CA LEU A 268 -8.92 -15.82 16.08
C LEU A 268 -8.53 -15.20 14.73
N LEU A 269 -9.48 -15.08 13.80
CA LEU A 269 -9.23 -14.45 12.50
C LEU A 269 -8.83 -12.97 12.64
N ILE A 270 -9.50 -12.20 13.51
CA ILE A 270 -9.15 -10.78 13.76
C ILE A 270 -7.72 -10.69 14.29
N VAL A 271 -7.38 -11.49 15.30
CA VAL A 271 -6.03 -11.50 15.89
C VAL A 271 -4.97 -11.89 14.86
N ILE A 272 -5.23 -12.90 14.03
CA ILE A 272 -4.31 -13.32 12.95
C ILE A 272 -4.08 -12.17 11.96
N VAL A 273 -5.15 -11.47 11.56
CA VAL A 273 -5.05 -10.33 10.64
C VAL A 273 -4.25 -9.20 11.27
N ASP A 274 -4.52 -8.84 12.53
CA ASP A 274 -3.79 -7.77 13.23
C ASP A 274 -2.30 -8.11 13.40
N ILE A 275 -1.97 -9.36 13.74
CA ILE A 275 -0.58 -9.85 13.81
C ILE A 275 0.08 -9.76 12.43
N GLY A 276 -0.65 -10.12 11.37
CA GLY A 276 -0.15 -10.03 9.99
C GLY A 276 0.15 -8.58 9.56
N ILE A 277 -0.75 -7.64 9.84
CA ILE A 277 -0.57 -6.22 9.53
C ILE A 277 0.60 -5.62 10.33
N PHE A 278 0.68 -5.95 11.62
CA PHE A 278 1.80 -5.52 12.48
C PHE A 278 3.15 -6.07 11.94
N GLY A 279 3.19 -7.37 11.64
CA GLY A 279 4.37 -8.01 11.08
C GLY A 279 4.81 -7.41 9.75
N PHE A 280 3.85 -7.12 8.86
CA PHE A 280 4.12 -6.46 7.59
C PHE A 280 4.77 -5.07 7.79
N GLY A 281 4.26 -4.27 8.72
CA GLY A 281 4.84 -2.96 9.03
C GLY A 281 6.25 -3.05 9.63
N VAL A 282 6.47 -3.95 10.59
CA VAL A 282 7.80 -4.21 11.18
C VAL A 282 8.79 -4.72 10.14
N PHE A 283 8.36 -5.62 9.25
CA PHE A 283 9.16 -6.13 8.15
C PHE A 283 9.63 -5.00 7.22
N ALA A 284 8.72 -4.11 6.83
CA ALA A 284 9.04 -2.97 5.99
C ALA A 284 10.02 -1.99 6.68
N LEU A 285 9.91 -1.77 8.00
CA LEU A 285 10.79 -0.84 8.73
C LEU A 285 12.21 -1.38 8.96
N TYR A 286 12.33 -2.62 9.43
CA TYR A 286 13.59 -3.10 10.03
C TYR A 286 14.33 -4.13 9.19
N PHE A 287 13.66 -4.80 8.25
CA PHE A 287 14.25 -5.91 7.50
C PHE A 287 14.61 -5.50 6.07
N GLN A 288 15.43 -4.44 5.98
CA GLN A 288 15.95 -3.88 4.72
C GLN A 288 17.48 -3.74 4.78
N PRO A 289 18.28 -4.59 4.10
CA PRO A 289 17.87 -5.74 3.26
C PRO A 289 17.28 -6.91 4.08
N PRO A 290 16.58 -7.85 3.43
CA PRO A 290 16.00 -9.00 4.10
C PRO A 290 17.08 -9.82 4.81
N PRO A 291 16.78 -10.40 5.98
CA PRO A 291 17.77 -11.06 6.80
C PRO A 291 18.22 -12.37 6.15
N THR A 292 19.54 -12.58 6.11
CA THR A 292 20.15 -13.79 5.54
C THR A 292 20.26 -14.92 6.56
N THR A 293 20.17 -14.62 7.87
CA THR A 293 20.31 -15.60 8.95
C THR A 293 18.96 -16.03 9.53
N TRP A 294 18.82 -17.32 9.86
CA TRP A 294 17.61 -17.87 10.49
C TRP A 294 17.30 -17.26 11.87
N GLN A 295 18.33 -16.80 12.60
CA GLN A 295 18.20 -16.17 13.91
C GLN A 295 17.39 -14.86 13.83
N ALA A 296 17.61 -14.07 12.78
CA ALA A 296 16.87 -12.83 12.55
C ALA A 296 15.40 -13.10 12.20
N TRP A 297 15.13 -14.17 11.43
CA TRP A 297 13.76 -14.64 11.17
C TRP A 297 13.04 -15.11 12.44
N LEU A 298 13.74 -15.79 13.35
CA LEU A 298 13.17 -16.15 14.65
C LEU A 298 12.91 -14.93 15.52
N GLY A 299 13.85 -13.97 15.57
CA GLY A 299 13.66 -12.71 16.26
C GLY A 299 12.41 -11.99 15.77
N PHE A 300 12.22 -11.91 14.45
CA PHE A 300 11.00 -11.37 13.85
C PHE A 300 9.75 -12.13 14.31
N ALA A 301 9.73 -13.46 14.22
CA ALA A 301 8.59 -14.27 14.61
C ALA A 301 8.19 -14.06 16.09
N VAL A 302 9.17 -13.88 16.97
CA VAL A 302 8.95 -13.60 18.40
C VAL A 302 8.35 -12.20 18.62
N THR A 303 8.68 -11.22 17.78
CA THR A 303 8.11 -9.87 17.88
C THR A 303 6.66 -9.75 17.41
N LEU A 304 6.17 -10.68 16.58
CA LEU A 304 4.81 -10.64 16.03
C LEU A 304 3.68 -10.62 17.08
N PRO A 305 3.67 -11.48 18.11
CA PRO A 305 2.64 -11.47 19.15
C PRO A 305 2.84 -10.35 20.20
N LEU A 306 3.87 -9.50 20.08
CA LEU A 306 4.23 -8.52 21.10
C LEU A 306 3.07 -7.58 21.49
N PRO A 307 2.24 -7.05 20.58
CA PRO A 307 1.10 -6.20 20.97
C PRO A 307 0.10 -6.91 21.89
N LEU A 308 -0.19 -8.19 21.61
CA LEU A 308 -1.08 -9.02 22.40
C LEU A 308 -0.49 -9.29 23.79
N VAL A 309 0.79 -9.65 23.84
CA VAL A 309 1.51 -9.93 25.09
C VAL A 309 1.59 -8.67 25.95
N PHE A 310 1.93 -7.53 25.35
CA PHE A 310 2.01 -6.24 26.02
C PHE A 310 0.66 -5.86 26.65
N TYR A 311 -0.44 -6.03 25.92
CA TYR A 311 -1.79 -5.80 26.46
C TYR A 311 -2.09 -6.74 27.64
N CYS A 312 -1.85 -8.04 27.49
CA CYS A 312 -2.09 -9.02 28.55
C CYS A 312 -1.35 -8.71 29.86
N ILE A 313 -0.14 -8.14 29.77
CA ILE A 313 0.65 -7.71 30.93
C ILE A 313 0.06 -6.43 31.53
N THR A 314 -0.24 -5.43 30.69
CA THR A 314 -0.68 -4.10 31.14
C THR A 314 -2.11 -4.07 31.67
N VAL A 315 -2.98 -4.99 31.25
CA VAL A 315 -4.38 -5.04 31.70
C VAL A 315 -4.50 -5.15 33.22
N ARG A 316 -3.52 -5.81 33.88
CA ARG A 316 -3.44 -5.94 35.34
C ARG A 316 -3.01 -4.66 36.05
N LEU A 317 -2.24 -3.80 35.38
CA LEU A 317 -1.77 -2.52 35.93
C LEU A 317 -2.84 -1.43 35.82
N THR A 318 -3.72 -1.53 34.83
CA THR A 318 -4.92 -0.69 34.70
C THR A 318 -6.06 -1.10 35.65
N GLU A 319 -5.79 -1.89 36.69
CA GLU A 319 -6.73 -2.14 37.80
C GLU A 319 -6.69 -0.97 38.80
N PRO A 320 -7.61 0.02 38.77
CA PRO A 320 -7.89 0.81 39.96
C PRO A 320 -8.58 -0.12 40.95
N SER A 321 -7.78 -0.80 41.77
CA SER A 321 -8.31 -1.65 42.82
C SER A 321 -9.30 -0.85 43.68
N LYS A 322 -10.56 -1.28 43.72
CA LYS A 322 -11.31 -1.13 44.96
C LYS A 322 -10.46 -1.81 46.03
N PRO A 323 -10.11 -1.14 47.14
CA PRO A 323 -9.35 -1.79 48.20
C PRO A 323 -10.08 -3.08 48.60
N ARG A 324 -9.35 -4.20 48.64
CA ARG A 324 -9.83 -5.45 49.25
C ARG A 324 -10.12 -5.17 50.72
N ILE A 325 -11.35 -4.75 51.02
CA ILE A 325 -11.86 -4.86 52.39
C ILE A 325 -12.14 -6.34 52.59
N ARG A 326 -11.18 -7.04 53.20
CA ARG A 326 -11.42 -8.33 53.84
C ARG A 326 -12.47 -8.08 54.93
N ARG A 327 -13.64 -8.70 54.81
CA ARG A 327 -14.51 -9.00 55.96
C ARG A 327 -14.52 -10.51 56.13
#